data_AF-A0A853BS95-F1
#
_entry.id   AF-A0A853BS95-F1
#
_cell.length_a   1.000
_cell.length_b   1.000
_cell.length_c   1.000
_cell.angle_alpha   90.00
_cell.angle_beta   90.00
_cell.angle_gamma   90.00
#
_symmetry.space_group_name_H-M   'P 1'
#
loop_
_entity.id
_entity.type
_entity.pdbx_description
1 polymer ?
#
loop_
_entity_poly.entity_id
_entity_poly.type
_entity_poly.pdbx_seq_one_letter_code
_entity_poly.pdbx_strand_id
1 'polypeptide(L)'
;MAWNAEEDRCQYEDAYRLKQVVGVRWLVMWGPGSRGFWAFHQGPVVVPPLSAPTAPQLHDAIDHMERWLPGGGVHRPAGPPSSFHPPF
;
A
#
# COMPACT_ATOMS: atom_id res chain seq x y z
N MET A 1 -29.61 8.38 4.77
CA MET A 1 -29.09 8.01 6.09
C MET A 1 -27.71 8.64 6.22
N ALA A 2 -27.45 9.42 7.26
CA ALA A 2 -26.15 10.03 7.45
C ALA A 2 -25.16 8.95 7.87
N TRP A 3 -24.03 8.86 7.17
CA TRP A 3 -22.90 8.04 7.61
C TRP A 3 -22.38 8.58 8.95
N ASN A 4 -22.17 7.71 9.92
CA ASN A 4 -21.66 8.05 11.25
C ASN A 4 -20.26 7.45 11.43
N ALA A 5 -19.25 8.32 11.55
CA ALA A 5 -17.86 7.89 11.72
C ALA A 5 -17.64 7.07 13.00
N GLU A 6 -18.46 7.26 14.05
CA GLU A 6 -18.35 6.50 15.30
C GLU A 6 -18.72 5.02 15.11
N GLU A 7 -19.67 4.72 14.21
CA GLU A 7 -20.08 3.35 13.89
C GLU A 7 -18.96 2.56 13.20
N ASP A 8 -18.09 3.26 12.49
CA ASP A 8 -16.96 2.70 11.75
C ASP A 8 -15.62 2.82 12.48
N ARG A 9 -15.62 3.27 13.76
CA ARG A 9 -14.39 3.53 14.51
C ARG A 9 -13.49 2.30 14.60
N CYS A 10 -14.07 1.13 14.88
CA CYS A 10 -13.34 -0.12 14.93
C CYS A 10 -12.65 -0.45 13.60
N GLN A 11 -13.33 -0.19 12.47
CA GLN A 11 -12.82 -0.43 11.13
C GLN A 11 -11.69 0.53 10.78
N TYR A 12 -11.77 1.79 11.22
CA TYR A 12 -10.67 2.74 11.09
C TYR A 12 -9.45 2.33 11.91
N GLU A 13 -9.65 1.85 13.14
CA GLU A 13 -8.56 1.33 13.98
C GLU A 13 -7.90 0.10 13.35
N ASP A 14 -8.70 -0.84 12.82
CA ASP A 14 -8.18 -2.04 12.15
C ASP A 14 -7.44 -1.70 10.86
N ALA A 15 -7.94 -0.75 10.07
CA ALA A 15 -7.24 -0.26 8.88
C ALA A 15 -5.90 0.41 9.27
N TYR A 16 -5.88 1.16 10.36
CA TYR A 16 -4.65 1.77 10.88
C TYR A 16 -3.64 0.71 11.35
N ARG A 17 -4.09 -0.29 12.12
CA ARG A 17 -3.24 -1.42 12.55
C ARG A 17 -2.67 -2.18 11.36
N LEU A 18 -3.51 -2.48 10.36
CA LEU A 18 -3.08 -3.16 9.15
C LEU A 18 -2.02 -2.34 8.39
N LYS A 19 -2.22 -1.01 8.24
CA LYS A 19 -1.21 -0.11 7.66
C LYS A 19 0.15 -0.23 8.35
N GLN A 20 0.18 -0.34 9.69
CA GLN A 20 1.43 -0.48 10.43
C GLN A 20 2.13 -1.82 10.14
N VAL A 21 1.38 -2.89 9.88
CA VAL A 21 1.91 -4.21 9.56
C VAL A 21 2.49 -4.26 8.13
N VAL A 22 1.73 -3.80 7.14
CA VAL A 22 2.15 -3.86 5.72
C VAL A 22 3.15 -2.77 5.33
N GLY A 23 3.29 -1.75 6.17
CA GLY A 23 4.30 -0.71 6.04
C GLY A 23 4.03 0.31 4.93
N VAL A 24 5.06 1.12 4.63
CA VAL A 24 4.97 2.33 3.80
C VAL A 24 4.70 2.09 2.31
N ARG A 25 4.73 0.83 1.85
CA ARG A 25 4.50 0.48 0.44
C ARG A 25 3.01 0.37 0.12
N TRP A 26 2.15 0.38 1.14
CA TRP A 26 0.72 0.25 0.99
C TRP A 26 -0.02 1.32 1.77
N LEU A 27 -0.87 2.05 1.07
CA LEU A 27 -1.89 2.89 1.69
C LEU A 27 -3.11 2.01 1.99
N VAL A 28 -3.49 1.89 3.26
CA VAL A 28 -4.67 1.12 3.69
C VAL A 28 -5.74 2.07 4.25
N MET A 29 -7.01 1.82 3.91
CA MET A 29 -8.14 2.60 4.41
C MET A 29 -9.45 1.80 4.50
N TRP A 30 -10.36 2.25 5.37
CA TRP A 30 -11.75 1.80 5.39
C TRP A 30 -12.61 2.68 4.49
N GLY A 31 -13.38 2.05 3.59
CA GLY A 31 -14.35 2.70 2.72
C GLY A 31 -15.77 2.51 3.26
N PRO A 32 -16.38 3.51 3.94
CA PRO A 32 -17.70 3.35 4.56
C PRO A 32 -18.82 3.11 3.53
N GLY A 33 -18.71 3.73 2.34
CA GLY A 33 -19.68 3.52 1.25
C GLY A 33 -19.63 2.11 0.65
N SER A 34 -18.46 1.47 0.63
CA SER A 34 -18.29 0.09 0.15
C SER A 34 -18.39 -0.96 1.26
N ARG A 35 -18.39 -0.54 2.54
CA ARG A 35 -18.24 -1.42 3.70
C ARG A 35 -17.09 -2.42 3.53
N GLY A 36 -15.94 -1.90 3.12
CA GLY A 36 -14.77 -2.72 2.80
C GLY A 36 -13.47 -1.99 3.06
N PHE A 37 -12.43 -2.76 3.35
CA PHE A 37 -11.07 -2.29 3.43
C PHE A 37 -10.45 -2.24 2.04
N TRP A 38 -9.62 -1.22 1.81
CA TRP A 38 -8.93 -1.00 0.55
C TRP A 38 -7.43 -0.83 0.79
N ALA A 39 -6.63 -1.35 -0.13
CA ALA A 39 -5.19 -1.14 -0.16
C ALA A 39 -4.71 -0.69 -1.54
N PHE A 40 -3.85 0.33 -1.55
CA PHE A 40 -3.25 0.90 -2.76
C PHE A 40 -1.74 0.81 -2.67
N HIS A 41 -1.10 0.19 -3.66
CA HIS A 41 0.35 0.09 -3.72
C HIS A 41 0.96 1.46 -4.05
N GLN A 42 1.97 1.88 -3.28
CA GLN A 42 2.65 3.18 -3.39
C GLN A 42 4.02 3.08 -4.06
N GLY A 43 4.42 1.89 -4.51
CA GLY A 43 5.69 1.67 -5.20
C GLY A 43 5.65 1.98 -6.70
N PRO A 44 6.79 1.83 -7.41
CA PRO A 44 6.90 2.15 -8.83
C PRO A 44 6.14 1.17 -9.75
N VAL A 45 5.72 0.04 -9.21
CA VAL A 45 4.92 -0.95 -9.95
C VAL A 45 3.44 -0.60 -9.81
N VAL A 46 2.77 -0.50 -10.96
CA VAL A 46 1.32 -0.30 -11.02
C VAL A 46 0.63 -1.62 -10.67
N VAL A 47 -0.11 -1.61 -9.57
CA VAL A 47 -0.90 -2.75 -9.08
C VAL A 47 -2.35 -2.30 -8.96
N PRO A 48 -3.33 -3.11 -9.39
CA PRO A 48 -4.74 -2.82 -9.12
C PRO A 48 -4.98 -2.64 -7.61
N PRO A 49 -5.89 -1.72 -7.20
CA PRO A 49 -6.30 -1.63 -5.82
C PRO A 49 -6.83 -2.97 -5.33
N LEU A 50 -6.41 -3.36 -4.12
CA LEU A 50 -6.93 -4.54 -3.45
C LEU A 50 -8.05 -4.11 -2.52
N SER A 51 -9.08 -4.95 -2.39
CA SER A 51 -10.18 -4.71 -1.46
C SER A 51 -10.64 -6.00 -0.82
N ALA A 52 -11.01 -5.95 0.45
CA ALA A 52 -11.63 -7.07 1.13
C ALA A 52 -12.63 -6.61 2.21
N PRO A 53 -13.63 -7.44 2.57
CA PRO A 53 -14.59 -7.10 3.62
C PRO A 53 -13.99 -6.99 5.03
N THR A 54 -12.84 -7.62 5.27
CA THR A 54 -12.17 -7.64 6.58
C THR A 54 -10.67 -7.35 6.46
N ALA A 55 -10.08 -6.78 7.51
CA ALA A 55 -8.65 -6.48 7.54
C ALA A 55 -7.76 -7.74 7.37
N PRO A 56 -8.04 -8.90 7.98
CA PRO A 56 -7.25 -10.11 7.74
C PRO A 56 -7.29 -10.59 6.29
N GLN A 57 -8.46 -10.54 5.64
CA GLN A 57 -8.57 -10.93 4.22
C GLN A 57 -7.80 -9.95 3.31
N LEU A 58 -7.79 -8.65 3.65
CA LEU A 58 -6.99 -7.68 2.91
C LEU A 58 -5.49 -7.92 3.12
N HIS A 59 -5.09 -8.28 4.34
CA HIS A 59 -3.70 -8.64 4.64
C HIS A 59 -3.24 -9.83 3.80
N ASP A 60 -4.01 -10.91 3.78
CA ASP A 60 -3.68 -12.10 2.97
C ASP A 60 -3.57 -11.77 1.47
N ALA A 61 -4.43 -10.87 0.97
CA ALA A 61 -4.37 -10.40 -0.41
C ALA A 61 -3.11 -9.57 -0.71
N ILE A 62 -2.71 -8.70 0.23
CA ILE A 62 -1.46 -7.93 0.14
C ILE A 62 -0.26 -8.89 0.14
N ASP A 63 -0.20 -9.82 1.10
CA ASP A 63 0.88 -10.81 1.20
C ASP A 63 0.96 -11.70 -0.04
N HIS A 64 -0.18 -12.05 -0.63
CA HIS A 64 -0.22 -12.76 -1.90
C HIS A 64 0.35 -11.90 -3.03
N MET A 65 -0.06 -10.64 -3.15
CA MET A 65 0.41 -9.74 -4.19
C MET A 65 1.90 -9.43 -4.07
N GLU A 66 2.41 -9.20 -2.87
CA GLU A 66 3.83 -8.91 -2.64
C GLU A 66 4.75 -10.05 -3.09
N ARG A 67 4.29 -11.30 -3.02
CA ARG A 67 5.03 -12.46 -3.54
C ARG A 67 5.22 -12.43 -5.06
N TRP A 68 4.33 -11.75 -5.77
CA TRP A 68 4.42 -11.60 -7.24
C TRP A 68 5.11 -10.31 -7.66
N LEU A 69 5.29 -9.36 -6.75
CA LEU A 69 5.98 -8.12 -7.06
C LEU A 69 7.49 -8.36 -7.11
N PRO A 70 8.18 -7.93 -8.20
CA PRO A 70 9.63 -8.00 -8.24
C PRO A 70 10.18 -7.19 -7.06
N GLY A 71 10.91 -7.89 -6.19
CA GLY A 71 11.26 -7.40 -4.85
C GLY A 71 11.97 -6.05 -4.87
N GLY A 72 11.30 -5.03 -4.31
CA GLY A 72 11.84 -4.11 -3.30
C GLY A 72 13.18 -3.39 -3.55
N GLY A 73 13.72 -3.39 -4.76
CA GLY A 73 14.89 -2.61 -5.10
C GLY A 73 14.47 -1.19 -5.41
N VAL A 74 14.94 -0.23 -4.62
CA VAL A 74 14.99 1.18 -5.00
C VAL A 74 15.66 1.26 -6.37
N HIS A 75 14.87 1.34 -7.44
CA HIS A 75 15.38 1.82 -8.71
C HIS A 75 15.57 3.33 -8.57
N ARG A 76 16.70 3.71 -7.95
CA ARG A 76 17.32 5.00 -8.27
C ARG A 76 17.51 4.95 -9.78
N PRO A 77 16.90 5.85 -10.58
CA PRO A 77 17.24 5.92 -11.99
C PRO A 77 18.75 6.04 -12.05
N ALA A 78 19.41 5.12 -12.76
CA ALA A 78 20.83 5.21 -13.00
C ALA A 78 21.08 6.60 -13.57
N GLY A 79 21.65 7.48 -12.73
CA GLY A 79 22.17 8.74 -13.23
C GLY A 79 23.12 8.39 -14.38
N PRO A 80 23.12 9.17 -15.47
CA PRO A 80 24.00 8.89 -16.59
C PRO A 80 25.43 8.71 -16.07
N PRO A 81 26.25 7.82 -16.66
CA PRO A 81 27.63 7.64 -16.22
C PRO A 81 28.28 9.01 -16.24
N SER A 82 28.62 9.55 -15.06
CA SER A 82 29.40 10.76 -14.95
C SER A 82 30.72 10.45 -15.64
N SER A 83 30.85 10.96 -16.86
CA SER A 83 32.07 10.95 -17.63
C SER A 83 33.18 11.47 -16.73
N PHE A 84 34.12 10.56 -16.43
CA PHE A 84 35.41 10.89 -15.89
C PHE A 84 36.02 12.02 -16.74
N HIS A 85 36.16 13.21 -16.17
CA HIS A 85 37.06 14.24 -16.68
C HIS A 85 38.27 14.30 -15.73
N PRO A 86 39.48 13.96 -16.20
CA PRO A 86 40.70 14.12 -15.42
C PRO A 86 41.07 15.61 -15.27
N PRO A 87 41.88 15.97 -14.26
CA PRO A 87 42.27 17.34 -14.02
C PRO A 87 43.29 17.82 -15.06
N PHE A 88 43.13 19.06 -15.50
CA PHE A 88 44.21 19.91 -15.99
C PHE A 88 44.31 21.13 -15.07
#